data_AF-A0A7W0TBI6-F1
#
_entry.id   AF-A0A7W0TBI6-F1
#
_cell.length_a   1.000
_cell.length_b   1.000
_cell.length_c   1.000
_cell.angle_alpha   90.00
_cell.angle_beta   90.00
_cell.angle_gamma   90.00
#
_symmetry.space_group_name_H-M   'P 1'
#
loop_
_entity.id
_entity.type
_entity.pdbx_description
1 polymer ?
#
loop_
_entity_poly.entity_id
_entity_poly.type
_entity_poly.pdbx_seq_one_letter_code
_entity_poly.pdbx_strand_id
1 'polypeptide(L)'
;MTTDPADTAAARVLARVRAVADSRAIVEAYGSSVYAPAHAGDVDVLVSNDDPARLAAALGLTAIPTTPPRMHGTLEGVSVDVTVVSGDGDLAKRMRAGPRDAALLAAQLRDHGRDEVFQAAWPHVRRFVRTRALGHNGLGWFGSFGWALLLAMPLVTDPALRAVPVGAALPEWLRWLSQLALGARVSFDGTSGGDPEPLHIVAPAPPARDVARLSRRAALALFAEARLAVRAIGDAATDEAAIERIVDLADDPPAGTTLIIA
;
A
#
# COMPACT_ATOMS: atom_id res chain seq x y z
N MET A 1 7.50 -4.79 23.17
CA MET A 1 6.53 -5.85 23.52
C MET A 1 6.30 -6.65 22.25
N THR A 2 7.03 -7.74 22.06
CA THR A 2 6.91 -8.59 20.87
C THR A 2 5.64 -9.43 20.99
N THR A 3 4.60 -9.04 20.28
CA THR A 3 3.43 -9.91 20.04
C THR A 3 3.92 -11.16 19.33
N ASP A 4 3.60 -12.33 19.88
CA ASP A 4 3.81 -13.60 19.19
C ASP A 4 3.17 -13.50 17.79
N PRO A 5 3.87 -13.84 16.69
CA PRO A 5 3.28 -13.84 15.35
C PRO A 5 1.98 -14.66 15.26
N ALA A 6 1.79 -15.65 16.15
CA ALA A 6 0.55 -16.42 16.28
C ALA A 6 -0.66 -15.62 16.84
N ASP A 7 -0.43 -14.49 17.50
CA ASP A 7 -1.48 -13.68 18.16
C ASP A 7 -1.98 -12.49 17.31
N THR A 8 -1.55 -12.39 16.06
CA THR A 8 -2.05 -11.34 15.17
C THR A 8 -3.49 -11.62 14.72
N ALA A 9 -4.26 -10.54 14.46
CA ALA A 9 -5.61 -10.66 13.90
C ALA A 9 -5.62 -11.48 12.59
N ALA A 10 -4.64 -11.23 11.71
CA ALA A 10 -4.48 -11.97 10.47
C ALA A 10 -4.23 -13.48 10.72
N ALA A 11 -3.41 -13.85 11.70
CA ALA A 11 -3.18 -15.26 12.04
C ALA A 11 -4.46 -15.98 12.49
N ARG A 12 -5.27 -15.34 13.36
CA ARG A 12 -6.57 -15.90 13.81
C ARG A 12 -7.55 -16.04 12.65
N VAL A 13 -7.67 -15.02 11.79
CA VAL A 13 -8.51 -15.08 10.58
C VAL A 13 -8.06 -16.20 9.65
N LEU A 14 -6.77 -16.33 9.37
CA LEU A 14 -6.25 -17.38 8.52
C LEU A 14 -6.52 -18.77 9.09
N ALA A 15 -6.36 -18.97 10.41
CA ALA A 15 -6.70 -20.21 11.07
C ALA A 15 -8.19 -20.55 10.91
N ARG A 16 -9.08 -19.56 11.09
CA ARG A 16 -10.52 -19.72 10.91
C ARG A 16 -10.89 -20.09 9.49
N VAL A 17 -10.31 -19.44 8.48
CA VAL A 17 -10.57 -19.73 7.07
C VAL A 17 -10.04 -21.12 6.69
N ARG A 18 -8.82 -21.47 7.10
CA ARG A 18 -8.21 -22.79 6.83
C ARG A 18 -8.98 -23.96 7.43
N ALA A 19 -9.64 -23.76 8.58
CA ALA A 19 -10.45 -24.78 9.21
C ALA A 19 -11.71 -25.16 8.40
N VAL A 20 -12.12 -24.32 7.45
CA VAL A 20 -13.37 -24.45 6.68
C VAL A 20 -13.13 -24.61 5.18
N ALA A 21 -12.01 -24.10 4.68
CA ALA A 21 -11.61 -24.22 3.28
C ALA A 21 -11.40 -25.69 2.87
N ASP A 22 -11.47 -25.96 1.57
CA ASP A 22 -11.08 -27.27 1.02
C ASP A 22 -9.64 -27.61 1.46
N SER A 23 -9.38 -28.88 1.80
CA SER A 23 -8.07 -29.29 2.33
C SER A 23 -6.91 -29.12 1.33
N ARG A 24 -7.21 -28.96 0.04
CA ARG A 24 -6.24 -28.68 -1.02
C ARG A 24 -6.12 -27.19 -1.34
N ALA A 25 -7.00 -26.37 -0.77
CA ALA A 25 -6.96 -24.92 -0.95
C ALA A 25 -5.73 -24.32 -0.24
N ILE A 26 -5.08 -23.39 -0.91
CA ILE A 26 -4.06 -22.53 -0.32
C ILE A 26 -4.77 -21.30 0.22
N VAL A 27 -4.51 -20.97 1.49
CA VAL A 27 -5.12 -19.83 2.20
C VAL A 27 -4.01 -18.92 2.70
N GLU A 28 -3.96 -17.71 2.16
CA GLU A 28 -2.90 -16.73 2.42
C GLU A 28 -3.48 -15.34 2.68
N ALA A 29 -2.90 -14.60 3.63
CA ALA A 29 -3.23 -13.18 3.82
C ALA A 29 -2.44 -12.33 2.82
N TYR A 30 -3.02 -11.21 2.43
CA TYR A 30 -2.33 -10.19 1.65
C TYR A 30 -2.75 -8.79 2.11
N GLY A 31 -2.34 -7.77 1.36
CA GLY A 31 -2.73 -6.40 1.64
C GLY A 31 -2.08 -5.86 2.91
N SER A 32 -2.68 -4.81 3.48
CA SER A 32 -2.08 -4.05 4.58
C SER A 32 -1.90 -4.85 5.87
N SER A 33 -2.71 -5.89 6.07
CA SER A 33 -2.58 -6.82 7.19
C SER A 33 -1.23 -7.55 7.26
N VAL A 34 -0.49 -7.60 6.14
CA VAL A 34 0.83 -8.25 6.04
C VAL A 34 1.98 -7.26 6.18
N TYR A 35 1.94 -6.12 5.46
CA TYR A 35 3.05 -5.16 5.46
C TYR A 35 2.91 -4.01 6.45
N ALA A 36 1.71 -3.73 6.94
CA ALA A 36 1.42 -2.66 7.91
C ALA A 36 0.39 -3.13 8.95
N PRO A 37 0.63 -4.26 9.67
CA PRO A 37 -0.38 -4.94 10.48
C PRO A 37 -1.00 -4.05 11.58
N ALA A 38 -0.22 -3.14 12.17
CA ALA A 38 -0.72 -2.21 13.20
C ALA A 38 -1.68 -1.13 12.66
N HIS A 39 -1.75 -0.98 11.33
CA HIS A 39 -2.52 0.08 10.65
C HIS A 39 -3.57 -0.47 9.68
N ALA A 40 -3.69 -1.79 9.59
CA ALA A 40 -4.64 -2.47 8.74
C ALA A 40 -6.07 -2.29 9.28
N GLY A 41 -7.00 -1.92 8.40
CA GLY A 41 -8.43 -1.81 8.75
C GLY A 41 -9.18 -3.13 8.60
N ASP A 42 -8.60 -4.06 7.85
CA ASP A 42 -9.17 -5.33 7.43
C ASP A 42 -8.08 -6.38 7.21
N VAL A 43 -8.50 -7.64 7.05
CA VAL A 43 -7.66 -8.75 6.61
C VAL A 43 -8.14 -9.21 5.24
N ASP A 44 -7.30 -8.97 4.23
CA ASP A 44 -7.48 -9.54 2.89
C ASP A 44 -6.97 -10.99 2.86
N VAL A 45 -7.80 -11.93 2.42
CA VAL A 45 -7.46 -13.36 2.33
C VAL A 45 -7.66 -13.87 0.91
N LEU A 46 -6.66 -14.55 0.37
CA LEU A 46 -6.76 -15.28 -0.90
C LEU A 46 -6.95 -16.76 -0.60
N VAL A 47 -7.96 -17.38 -1.23
CA VAL A 47 -8.23 -18.82 -1.14
C VAL A 47 -8.17 -19.43 -2.55
N SER A 48 -7.37 -20.49 -2.74
CA SER A 48 -7.27 -21.15 -4.04
C SER A 48 -8.23 -22.31 -4.22
N ASN A 49 -8.81 -22.45 -5.42
CA ASN A 49 -9.54 -23.63 -5.89
C ASN A 49 -10.65 -24.15 -4.93
N ASP A 50 -11.40 -23.26 -4.29
CA ASP A 50 -12.53 -23.61 -3.43
C ASP A 50 -13.87 -23.22 -4.09
N ASP A 51 -14.98 -23.71 -3.53
CA ASP A 51 -16.34 -23.26 -3.86
C ASP A 51 -16.68 -21.98 -3.07
N PRO A 52 -16.82 -20.81 -3.75
CA PRO A 52 -17.09 -19.55 -3.07
C PRO A 52 -18.42 -19.53 -2.31
N ALA A 53 -19.47 -20.21 -2.80
CA ALA A 53 -20.78 -20.20 -2.18
C ALA A 53 -20.77 -21.03 -0.89
N ARG A 54 -20.17 -22.22 -0.96
CA ARG A 54 -19.94 -23.08 0.22
C ARG A 54 -19.08 -22.36 1.27
N LEU A 55 -17.97 -21.74 0.85
CA LEU A 55 -17.06 -21.05 1.75
C LEU A 55 -17.73 -19.85 2.43
N ALA A 56 -18.46 -19.02 1.66
CA ALA A 56 -19.19 -17.88 2.21
C ALA A 56 -20.23 -18.32 3.24
N ALA A 57 -21.03 -19.36 2.93
CA ALA A 57 -22.03 -19.90 3.86
C ALA A 57 -21.40 -20.43 5.15
N ALA A 58 -20.30 -21.18 5.04
CA ALA A 58 -19.64 -21.78 6.19
C ALA A 58 -18.88 -20.77 7.08
N LEU A 59 -18.43 -19.66 6.49
CA LEU A 59 -17.81 -18.56 7.23
C LEU A 59 -18.82 -17.49 7.69
N GLY A 60 -20.07 -17.55 7.24
CA GLY A 60 -21.08 -16.51 7.50
C GLY A 60 -20.75 -15.17 6.82
N LEU A 61 -20.08 -15.20 5.68
CA LEU A 61 -19.68 -14.01 4.92
C LEU A 61 -20.69 -13.69 3.81
N THR A 62 -20.81 -12.41 3.47
CA THR A 62 -21.66 -11.95 2.37
C THR A 62 -20.89 -12.07 1.06
N ALA A 63 -21.44 -12.83 0.10
CA ALA A 63 -20.84 -12.95 -1.22
C ALA A 63 -21.06 -11.67 -2.05
N ILE A 64 -20.02 -11.24 -2.76
CA ILE A 64 -20.02 -10.11 -3.69
C ILE A 64 -19.92 -10.68 -5.11
N PRO A 65 -20.80 -10.28 -6.04
CA PRO A 65 -20.82 -10.80 -7.41
C PRO A 65 -19.70 -10.17 -8.28
N THR A 66 -18.44 -10.50 -7.97
CA THR A 66 -17.26 -10.07 -8.73
C THR A 66 -16.56 -11.25 -9.41
N THR A 67 -15.65 -10.93 -10.33
CA THR A 67 -14.70 -11.89 -10.90
C THR A 67 -13.28 -11.42 -10.60
N PRO A 68 -12.48 -12.16 -9.80
CA PRO A 68 -12.84 -13.38 -9.07
C PRO A 68 -13.93 -13.15 -8.00
N PRO A 69 -14.66 -14.21 -7.58
CA PRO A 69 -15.63 -14.13 -6.50
C PRO A 69 -14.99 -13.60 -5.22
N ARG A 70 -15.65 -12.61 -4.62
CA ARG A 70 -15.26 -12.03 -3.34
C ARG A 70 -16.36 -12.25 -2.32
N MET A 71 -16.00 -12.22 -1.06
CA MET A 71 -16.93 -12.22 0.05
C MET A 71 -16.37 -11.35 1.17
N HIS A 72 -17.25 -10.69 1.89
CA HIS A 72 -16.88 -9.75 2.95
C HIS A 72 -17.72 -9.97 4.19
N GLY A 73 -17.16 -9.60 5.35
CA GLY A 73 -17.86 -9.70 6.62
C GLY A 73 -16.90 -9.56 7.80
N THR A 74 -17.25 -10.17 8.92
CA THR A 74 -16.44 -10.12 10.14
C THR A 74 -16.09 -11.52 10.59
N LEU A 75 -14.79 -11.77 10.84
CA LEU A 75 -14.29 -12.99 11.49
C LEU A 75 -13.39 -12.56 12.64
N GLU A 76 -13.44 -13.24 13.78
CA GLU A 76 -12.54 -12.95 14.92
C GLU A 76 -12.57 -11.47 15.37
N GLY A 77 -13.72 -10.81 15.21
CA GLY A 77 -13.93 -9.39 15.54
C GLY A 77 -13.31 -8.38 14.56
N VAL A 78 -12.77 -8.84 13.42
CA VAL A 78 -12.13 -7.97 12.41
C VAL A 78 -12.83 -8.05 11.06
N SER A 79 -12.80 -6.95 10.30
CA SER A 79 -13.29 -6.92 8.92
C SER A 79 -12.41 -7.82 8.05
N VAL A 80 -13.02 -8.65 7.22
CA VAL A 80 -12.32 -9.59 6.34
C VAL A 80 -12.90 -9.52 4.94
N ASP A 81 -12.01 -9.46 3.96
CA ASP A 81 -12.30 -9.61 2.55
C ASP A 81 -11.63 -10.90 2.06
N VAL A 82 -12.42 -11.89 1.65
CA VAL A 82 -11.92 -13.15 1.10
C VAL A 82 -12.14 -13.18 -0.40
N THR A 83 -11.10 -13.50 -1.16
CA THR A 83 -11.15 -13.67 -2.61
C THR A 83 -10.83 -15.11 -2.98
N VAL A 84 -11.72 -15.77 -3.73
CA VAL A 84 -11.52 -17.15 -4.19
C VAL A 84 -11.02 -17.17 -5.62
N VAL A 85 -9.88 -17.82 -5.86
CA VAL A 85 -9.22 -17.86 -7.16
C VAL A 85 -9.01 -19.29 -7.63
N SER A 86 -9.58 -19.61 -8.79
CA SER A 86 -9.52 -20.93 -9.41
C SER A 86 -8.85 -20.88 -10.80
N GLY A 87 -8.23 -21.99 -11.20
CA GLY A 87 -7.58 -22.14 -12.51
C GLY A 87 -6.24 -21.42 -12.64
N ASP A 88 -5.66 -21.41 -13.86
CA ASP A 88 -4.29 -20.96 -14.12
C ASP A 88 -4.18 -19.85 -15.19
N GLY A 89 -5.29 -19.15 -15.43
CA GLY A 89 -5.29 -17.98 -16.32
C GLY A 89 -4.49 -16.80 -15.75
N ASP A 90 -4.24 -15.79 -16.58
CA ASP A 90 -3.40 -14.63 -16.20
C ASP A 90 -3.97 -13.83 -15.03
N LEU A 91 -5.29 -13.78 -14.88
CA LEU A 91 -5.92 -13.19 -13.70
C LEU A 91 -5.58 -14.00 -12.44
N ALA A 92 -5.71 -15.33 -12.48
CA ALA A 92 -5.41 -16.19 -11.35
C ALA A 92 -3.92 -16.11 -10.94
N LYS A 93 -3.02 -16.13 -11.93
CA LYS A 93 -1.57 -15.93 -11.71
C LYS A 93 -1.26 -14.59 -11.05
N ARG A 94 -1.89 -13.50 -11.52
CA ARG A 94 -1.74 -12.16 -10.92
C ARG A 94 -2.26 -12.10 -9.50
N MET A 95 -3.42 -12.67 -9.22
CA MET A 95 -4.01 -12.68 -7.87
C MET A 95 -3.15 -13.47 -6.88
N ARG A 96 -2.63 -14.65 -7.29
CA ARG A 96 -1.70 -15.46 -6.46
C ARG A 96 -0.36 -14.77 -6.21
N ALA A 97 0.00 -13.76 -7.00
CA ALA A 97 1.21 -12.98 -6.75
C ALA A 97 1.05 -11.97 -5.60
N GLY A 98 -0.18 -11.56 -5.28
CA GLY A 98 -0.47 -10.55 -4.24
C GLY A 98 0.05 -10.91 -2.85
N PRO A 99 -0.26 -12.10 -2.30
CA PRO A 99 0.30 -12.55 -1.02
C PRO A 99 1.83 -12.56 -1.02
N ARG A 100 2.44 -13.06 -2.10
CA ARG A 100 3.91 -13.11 -2.24
C ARG A 100 4.53 -11.71 -2.25
N ASP A 101 3.92 -10.76 -2.96
CA ASP A 101 4.40 -9.38 -3.01
C ASP A 101 4.32 -8.70 -1.64
N ALA A 102 3.20 -8.86 -0.93
CA ALA A 102 3.02 -8.28 0.40
C ALA A 102 4.02 -8.87 1.40
N ALA A 103 4.22 -10.19 1.36
CA ALA A 103 5.20 -10.88 2.20
C ALA A 103 6.64 -10.42 1.90
N LEU A 104 6.99 -10.26 0.62
CA LEU A 104 8.31 -9.79 0.21
C LEU A 104 8.55 -8.33 0.55
N LEU A 105 7.55 -7.45 0.43
CA LEU A 105 7.66 -6.07 0.93
C LEU A 105 8.03 -6.09 2.42
N ALA A 106 7.27 -6.83 3.23
CA ALA A 106 7.52 -6.92 4.67
C ALA A 106 8.91 -7.54 4.97
N ALA A 107 9.33 -8.55 4.22
CA ALA A 107 10.66 -9.15 4.36
C ALA A 107 11.78 -8.14 4.01
N GLN A 108 11.66 -7.43 2.89
CA GLN A 108 12.64 -6.42 2.47
C GLN A 108 12.85 -5.35 3.54
N LEU A 109 11.76 -4.87 4.16
CA LEU A 109 11.85 -3.91 5.25
C LEU A 109 12.55 -4.48 6.49
N ARG A 110 12.23 -5.72 6.89
CA ARG A 110 12.88 -6.38 8.04
C ARG A 110 14.36 -6.65 7.80
N ASP A 111 14.69 -7.22 6.64
CA ASP A 111 16.06 -7.62 6.29
C ASP A 111 17.01 -6.41 6.21
N HIS A 112 16.47 -5.23 5.91
CA HIS A 112 17.22 -3.97 5.87
C HIS A 112 17.09 -3.12 7.15
N GLY A 113 16.40 -3.61 8.18
CA GLY A 113 16.19 -2.89 9.44
C GLY A 113 15.36 -1.60 9.30
N ARG A 114 14.43 -1.57 8.34
CA ARG A 114 13.60 -0.40 8.01
C ARG A 114 12.12 -0.58 8.34
N ASP A 115 11.73 -1.73 8.91
CA ASP A 115 10.33 -2.01 9.27
C ASP A 115 9.76 -0.96 10.23
N GLU A 116 10.46 -0.66 11.34
CA GLU A 116 9.99 0.33 12.32
C GLU A 116 9.83 1.74 11.72
N VAL A 117 10.75 2.14 10.83
CA VAL A 117 10.67 3.42 10.12
C VAL A 117 9.45 3.46 9.20
N PHE A 118 9.22 2.36 8.47
CA PHE A 118 8.05 2.23 7.60
C PHE A 118 6.75 2.27 8.42
N GLN A 119 6.64 1.49 9.50
CA GLN A 119 5.44 1.48 10.35
C GLN A 119 5.17 2.87 10.93
N ALA A 120 6.20 3.58 11.42
CA ALA A 120 6.04 4.93 11.95
C ALA A 120 5.57 5.93 10.88
N ALA A 121 6.14 5.87 9.66
CA ALA A 121 5.84 6.82 8.60
C ALA A 121 4.49 6.57 7.89
N TRP A 122 4.06 5.31 7.83
CA TRP A 122 2.87 4.88 7.08
C TRP A 122 1.57 5.66 7.40
N PRO A 123 1.17 5.89 8.66
CA PRO A 123 -0.02 6.69 8.95
C PRO A 123 0.09 8.13 8.43
N HIS A 124 1.27 8.75 8.45
CA HIS A 124 1.47 10.11 7.95
C HIS A 124 1.41 10.16 6.42
N VAL A 125 1.97 9.15 5.72
CA VAL A 125 1.82 9.02 4.26
C VAL A 125 0.36 8.83 3.88
N ARG A 126 -0.40 7.99 4.60
CA ARG A 126 -1.85 7.85 4.37
C ARG A 126 -2.61 9.16 4.58
N ARG A 127 -2.25 9.93 5.61
CA ARG A 127 -2.83 11.25 5.88
C ARG A 127 -2.50 12.21 4.73
N PHE A 128 -1.25 12.27 4.27
CA PHE A 128 -0.82 13.07 3.12
C PHE A 128 -1.63 12.75 1.87
N VAL A 129 -1.71 11.47 1.51
CA VAL A 129 -2.46 11.00 0.32
C VAL A 129 -3.92 11.40 0.38
N ARG A 130 -4.55 11.29 1.56
CA ARG A 130 -5.94 11.70 1.77
C ARG A 130 -6.11 13.21 1.68
N THR A 131 -5.30 13.98 2.42
CA THR A 131 -5.38 15.45 2.48
C THR A 131 -5.12 16.09 1.11
N ARG A 132 -4.26 15.49 0.27
CA ARG A 132 -3.96 16.00 -1.08
C ARG A 132 -4.78 15.35 -2.20
N ALA A 133 -5.78 14.53 -1.86
CA ALA A 133 -6.63 13.83 -2.81
C ALA A 133 -5.86 12.98 -3.87
N LEU A 134 -4.78 12.34 -3.44
CA LEU A 134 -3.89 11.51 -4.28
C LEU A 134 -4.23 10.01 -4.21
N GLY A 135 -5.33 9.64 -3.56
CA GLY A 135 -5.74 8.25 -3.38
C GLY A 135 -6.75 7.78 -4.43
N HIS A 136 -7.01 6.47 -4.43
CA HIS A 136 -8.07 5.77 -5.16
C HIS A 136 -7.67 5.24 -6.55
N ASN A 137 -7.38 3.93 -6.62
CA ASN A 137 -7.02 3.21 -7.86
C ASN A 137 -8.02 3.43 -9.01
N GLY A 138 -9.32 3.45 -8.71
CA GLY A 138 -10.38 3.65 -9.71
C GLY A 138 -10.36 5.03 -10.37
N LEU A 139 -9.67 6.01 -9.78
CA LEU A 139 -9.51 7.37 -10.32
C LEU A 139 -8.14 7.59 -10.99
N GLY A 140 -7.36 6.52 -11.20
CA GLY A 140 -6.05 6.58 -11.86
C GLY A 140 -4.87 6.90 -10.93
N TRP A 141 -5.11 6.91 -9.61
CA TRP A 141 -4.08 7.03 -8.57
C TRP A 141 -3.57 5.68 -8.10
N PHE A 142 -2.55 5.66 -7.25
CA PHE A 142 -2.16 4.44 -6.56
C PHE A 142 -3.16 4.06 -5.46
N GLY A 143 -3.33 2.75 -5.28
CA GLY A 143 -4.01 2.15 -4.15
C GLY A 143 -3.03 1.91 -3.01
N SER A 144 -3.53 1.38 -1.88
CA SER A 144 -2.74 1.20 -0.67
C SER A 144 -1.40 0.50 -0.92
N PHE A 145 -1.40 -0.58 -1.70
CA PHE A 145 -0.18 -1.33 -1.97
C PHE A 145 0.84 -0.56 -2.83
N GLY A 146 0.38 0.22 -3.82
CA GLY A 146 1.25 1.07 -4.63
C GLY A 146 1.92 2.17 -3.80
N TRP A 147 1.17 2.79 -2.88
CA TRP A 147 1.72 3.76 -1.92
C TRP A 147 2.70 3.13 -0.93
N ALA A 148 2.38 1.94 -0.41
CA ALA A 148 3.26 1.20 0.48
C ALA A 148 4.61 0.90 -0.19
N LEU A 149 4.60 0.48 -1.46
CA LEU A 149 5.84 0.25 -2.22
C LEU A 149 6.61 1.54 -2.49
N LEU A 150 5.92 2.61 -2.89
CA LEU A 150 6.55 3.91 -3.13
C LEU A 150 7.21 4.50 -1.87
N LEU A 151 6.73 4.14 -0.68
CA LEU A 151 7.38 4.45 0.60
C LEU A 151 8.53 3.47 0.91
N ALA A 152 8.28 2.16 0.81
CA ALA A 152 9.21 1.12 1.25
C ALA A 152 10.49 1.02 0.40
N MET A 153 10.38 1.15 -0.92
CA MET A 153 11.52 0.98 -1.83
C MET A 153 12.65 1.97 -1.58
N PRO A 154 12.43 3.29 -1.48
CA PRO A 154 13.52 4.22 -1.22
C PRO A 154 14.05 4.12 0.22
N LEU A 155 13.24 3.68 1.20
CA LEU A 155 13.75 3.36 2.54
C LEU A 155 14.84 2.26 2.52
N VAL A 156 14.80 1.39 1.51
CA VAL A 156 15.77 0.30 1.31
C VAL A 156 16.89 0.69 0.35
N THR A 157 16.62 1.52 -0.66
CA THR A 157 17.52 1.73 -1.81
C THR A 157 18.17 3.11 -1.86
N ASP A 158 17.52 4.15 -1.34
CA ASP A 158 18.02 5.53 -1.41
C ASP A 158 18.92 5.85 -0.20
N PRO A 159 20.15 6.38 -0.40
CA PRO A 159 21.07 6.62 0.70
C PRO A 159 20.55 7.55 1.80
N ALA A 160 19.80 8.60 1.46
CA ALA A 160 19.28 9.54 2.43
C ALA A 160 18.16 8.89 3.26
N LEU A 161 17.21 8.23 2.59
CA LEU A 161 16.09 7.52 3.23
C LEU A 161 16.49 6.25 3.98
N ARG A 162 17.62 5.64 3.65
CA ARG A 162 18.20 4.55 4.47
C ARG A 162 18.76 5.05 5.80
N ALA A 163 19.21 6.30 5.85
CA ALA A 163 19.85 6.88 7.03
C ALA A 163 18.86 7.54 8.00
N VAL A 164 17.61 7.82 7.59
CA VAL A 164 16.65 8.52 8.46
C VAL A 164 16.30 7.68 9.70
N PRO A 165 16.16 8.32 10.88
CA PRO A 165 15.66 7.66 12.07
C PRO A 165 14.14 7.41 12.00
N VAL A 166 13.64 6.59 12.91
CA VAL A 166 12.21 6.37 13.11
C VAL A 166 11.51 7.71 13.41
N GLY A 167 10.40 7.99 12.75
CA GLY A 167 9.61 9.21 12.93
C GLY A 167 10.12 10.44 12.17
N ALA A 168 11.04 10.27 11.20
CA ALA A 168 11.58 11.35 10.38
C ALA A 168 11.66 11.01 8.88
N ALA A 169 10.90 10.01 8.42
CA ALA A 169 10.95 9.55 7.03
C ALA A 169 10.13 10.43 6.06
N LEU A 170 8.99 10.96 6.48
CA LEU A 170 8.08 11.74 5.63
C LEU A 170 8.77 12.97 5.01
N PRO A 171 9.52 13.82 5.74
CA PRO A 171 10.20 14.96 5.12
C PRO A 171 11.16 14.54 4.01
N GLU A 172 11.98 13.53 4.28
CA GLU A 172 12.98 13.04 3.32
C GLU A 172 12.32 12.31 2.15
N TRP A 173 11.25 11.57 2.41
CA TRP A 173 10.48 10.89 1.38
C TRP A 173 9.83 11.87 0.42
N LEU A 174 9.30 13.00 0.92
CA LEU A 174 8.77 14.07 0.08
C LEU A 174 9.87 14.74 -0.76
N ARG A 175 11.08 14.94 -0.20
CA ARG A 175 12.24 15.45 -0.95
C ARG A 175 12.62 14.50 -2.09
N TRP A 176 12.75 13.22 -1.79
CA TRP A 176 12.99 12.17 -2.78
C TRP A 176 11.91 12.16 -3.86
N LEU A 177 10.63 12.17 -3.47
CA LEU A 177 9.49 12.16 -4.39
C LEU A 177 9.45 13.39 -5.30
N SER A 178 9.87 14.56 -4.78
CA SER A 178 9.90 15.83 -5.53
C SER A 178 10.94 15.86 -6.66
N GLN A 179 11.95 14.99 -6.56
CA GLN A 179 13.05 14.83 -7.50
C GLN A 179 12.76 13.79 -8.59
N LEU A 180 11.71 12.98 -8.44
CA LEU A 180 11.33 12.03 -9.47
C LEU A 180 10.93 12.75 -10.78
N ALA A 181 11.26 12.10 -11.88
CA ALA A 181 10.91 12.53 -13.23
C ALA A 181 9.88 11.59 -13.86
N LEU A 182 9.23 12.07 -14.92
CA LEU A 182 8.44 11.19 -15.78
C LEU A 182 9.32 10.07 -16.32
N GLY A 183 8.76 8.87 -16.39
CA GLY A 183 9.51 7.68 -16.78
C GLY A 183 10.27 6.98 -15.67
N ALA A 184 10.22 7.52 -14.44
CA ALA A 184 10.82 6.85 -13.30
C ALA A 184 10.19 5.47 -13.09
N ARG A 185 11.06 4.49 -12.87
CA ARG A 185 10.72 3.11 -12.55
C ARG A 185 11.34 2.79 -11.20
N VAL A 186 10.49 2.56 -10.20
CA VAL A 186 10.90 2.36 -8.81
C VAL A 186 10.80 0.86 -8.48
N SER A 187 11.90 0.29 -8.02
CA SER A 187 11.99 -1.10 -7.56
C SER A 187 12.88 -1.22 -6.30
N PHE A 188 13.00 -2.44 -5.76
CA PHE A 188 13.98 -2.75 -4.72
C PHE A 188 15.43 -2.82 -5.23
N ASP A 189 15.67 -2.65 -6.54
CA ASP A 189 17.00 -2.49 -7.13
C ASP A 189 17.38 -1.00 -7.28
N GLY A 190 16.46 -0.09 -6.94
CA GLY A 190 16.64 1.36 -7.01
C GLY A 190 15.65 2.04 -7.97
N THR A 191 15.93 3.30 -8.26
CA THR A 191 15.14 4.09 -9.23
C THR A 191 15.91 4.21 -10.53
N SER A 192 15.29 3.78 -11.64
CA SER A 192 15.85 3.93 -12.98
C SER A 192 14.95 4.80 -13.86
N GLY A 193 15.55 5.40 -14.89
CA GLY A 193 14.82 6.03 -15.99
C GLY A 193 14.75 5.07 -17.18
N GLY A 194 13.72 5.20 -18.02
CA GLY A 194 13.60 4.36 -19.21
C GLY A 194 12.70 4.98 -20.27
N ASP A 195 11.38 4.90 -20.05
CA ASP A 195 10.38 5.36 -21.02
C ASP A 195 9.90 6.79 -20.70
N PRO A 196 9.48 7.59 -21.71
CA PRO A 196 8.98 8.94 -21.46
C PRO A 196 7.75 8.99 -20.54
N GLU A 197 6.97 7.91 -20.48
CA GLU A 197 5.80 7.70 -19.60
C GLU A 197 5.54 6.18 -19.50
N PRO A 198 4.87 5.66 -18.45
CA PRO A 198 4.42 6.27 -17.18
C PRO A 198 5.44 6.20 -16.01
N LEU A 199 5.04 6.68 -14.80
CA LEU A 199 5.72 6.31 -13.54
C LEU A 199 5.29 4.88 -13.18
N HIS A 200 6.27 4.00 -12.96
CA HIS A 200 6.04 2.58 -12.67
C HIS A 200 6.56 2.17 -11.29
N ILE A 201 5.78 1.32 -10.62
CA ILE A 201 6.20 0.57 -9.43
C ILE A 201 6.33 -0.90 -9.82
N VAL A 202 7.52 -1.45 -9.63
CA VAL A 202 7.82 -2.85 -9.95
C VAL A 202 7.44 -3.76 -8.78
N ALA A 203 6.96 -4.95 -9.09
CA ALA A 203 6.67 -5.94 -8.07
C ALA A 203 7.91 -6.28 -7.22
N PRO A 204 7.73 -6.55 -5.92
CA PRO A 204 8.76 -7.17 -5.09
C PRO A 204 9.09 -8.61 -5.53
N ALA A 205 8.07 -9.41 -5.90
CA ALA A 205 8.27 -10.80 -6.27
C ALA A 205 8.68 -10.97 -7.74
N PRO A 206 9.62 -11.87 -8.06
CA PRO A 206 9.84 -12.28 -9.45
C PRO A 206 8.64 -13.07 -9.99
N PRO A 207 8.36 -13.00 -11.31
CA PRO A 207 9.07 -12.20 -12.31
C PRO A 207 8.75 -10.70 -12.19
N ALA A 208 9.70 -9.88 -12.65
CA ALA A 208 9.53 -8.43 -12.70
C ALA A 208 8.29 -8.07 -13.53
N ARG A 209 7.39 -7.29 -12.92
CA ARG A 209 6.15 -6.81 -13.53
C ARG A 209 5.76 -5.49 -12.90
N ASP A 210 4.93 -4.73 -13.60
CA ASP A 210 4.36 -3.50 -13.06
C ASP A 210 3.17 -3.84 -12.18
N VAL A 211 3.25 -3.48 -10.89
CA VAL A 211 2.15 -3.69 -9.94
C VAL A 211 1.34 -2.42 -9.73
N ALA A 212 1.92 -1.26 -10.03
CA ALA A 212 1.20 0.00 -10.07
C ALA A 212 1.83 0.93 -11.11
N ARG A 213 0.99 1.77 -11.73
CA ARG A 213 1.43 2.82 -12.65
C ARG A 213 0.60 4.08 -12.48
N LEU A 214 1.21 5.25 -12.66
CA LEU A 214 0.48 6.51 -12.82
C LEU A 214 0.58 6.98 -14.26
N SER A 215 -0.55 7.37 -14.84
CA SER A 215 -0.55 8.11 -16.10
C SER A 215 0.34 9.35 -15.98
N ARG A 216 0.80 9.90 -17.11
CA ARG A 216 1.59 11.14 -17.13
C ARG A 216 0.97 12.25 -16.30
N ARG A 217 -0.34 12.49 -16.48
CA ARG A 217 -1.06 13.56 -15.77
C ARG A 217 -1.05 13.33 -14.26
N ALA A 218 -1.31 12.10 -13.82
CA ALA A 218 -1.29 11.75 -12.41
C ALA A 218 0.12 11.83 -11.81
N ALA A 219 1.14 11.35 -12.53
CA ALA A 219 2.54 11.43 -12.10
C ALA A 219 3.00 12.89 -11.96
N LEU A 220 2.70 13.75 -12.94
CA LEU A 220 3.03 15.18 -12.87
C LEU A 220 2.34 15.87 -11.70
N ALA A 221 1.06 15.57 -11.47
CA ALA A 221 0.34 16.09 -10.32
C ALA A 221 0.97 15.63 -9.00
N LEU A 222 1.33 14.35 -8.87
CA LEU A 222 2.05 13.83 -7.70
C LEU A 222 3.37 14.58 -7.46
N PHE A 223 4.20 14.76 -8.49
CA PHE A 223 5.49 15.45 -8.33
C PHE A 223 5.31 16.93 -7.99
N ALA A 224 4.29 17.58 -8.54
CA ALA A 224 3.95 18.97 -8.20
C ALA A 224 3.52 19.09 -6.73
N GLU A 225 2.67 18.17 -6.26
CA GLU A 225 2.24 18.10 -4.86
C GLU A 225 3.40 17.81 -3.91
N ALA A 226 4.31 16.91 -4.27
CA ALA A 226 5.52 16.65 -3.48
C ALA A 226 6.40 17.92 -3.37
N ARG A 227 6.56 18.69 -4.46
CA ARG A 227 7.31 19.97 -4.43
C ARG A 227 6.63 21.04 -3.59
N LEU A 228 5.29 21.10 -3.62
CA LEU A 228 4.52 22.00 -2.76
C LEU A 228 4.69 21.62 -1.29
N ALA A 229 4.57 20.33 -0.98
CA ALA A 229 4.76 19.80 0.36
C ALA A 229 6.18 20.08 0.87
N VAL A 230 7.24 19.83 0.07
CA VAL A 230 8.63 20.15 0.46
C VAL A 230 8.82 21.62 0.82
N ARG A 231 8.17 22.54 0.10
CA ARG A 231 8.21 23.97 0.44
C ARG A 231 7.48 24.26 1.75
N ALA A 232 6.30 23.68 1.95
CA ALA A 232 5.48 23.89 3.15
C ALA A 232 6.15 23.33 4.41
N ILE A 233 6.76 22.15 4.34
CA ILE A 233 7.41 21.53 5.49
C ILE A 233 8.70 22.23 5.91
N GLY A 234 9.37 22.97 5.01
CA GLY A 234 10.61 23.69 5.31
C GLY A 234 11.68 22.80 5.97
N ASP A 235 12.04 23.16 7.21
CA ASP A 235 13.04 22.49 8.04
C ASP A 235 12.47 21.39 8.96
N ALA A 236 11.22 20.95 8.75
CA ALA A 236 10.59 19.93 9.58
C ALA A 236 11.47 18.67 9.64
N ALA A 237 11.84 18.29 10.87
CA ALA A 237 12.72 17.16 11.14
C ALA A 237 11.96 15.88 11.52
N THR A 238 10.64 15.95 11.72
CA THR A 238 9.81 14.81 12.13
C THR A 238 8.60 14.66 11.22
N ASP A 239 8.06 13.43 11.18
CA ASP A 239 6.87 13.08 10.40
C ASP A 239 5.64 13.86 10.86
N GLU A 240 5.49 14.02 12.18
CA GLU A 240 4.41 14.78 12.79
C GLU A 240 4.46 16.26 12.41
N ALA A 241 5.63 16.90 12.55
CA ALA A 241 5.79 18.31 12.21
C ALA A 241 5.58 18.56 10.71
N ALA A 242 6.03 17.63 9.87
CA ALA A 242 5.82 17.72 8.43
C ALA A 242 4.35 17.56 8.05
N ILE A 243 3.63 16.58 8.61
CA ILE A 243 2.24 16.35 8.21
C ILE A 243 1.31 17.48 8.65
N GLU A 244 1.53 18.07 9.84
CA GLU A 244 0.74 19.22 10.29
C GLU A 244 0.92 20.42 9.36
N ARG A 245 2.17 20.75 8.97
CA ARG A 245 2.44 21.83 8.01
C ARG A 245 1.81 21.61 6.63
N ILE A 246 1.65 20.36 6.20
CA ILE A 246 0.99 20.04 4.91
C ILE A 246 -0.54 20.15 5.02
N VAL A 247 -1.11 19.85 6.18
CA VAL A 247 -2.55 20.01 6.43
C VAL A 247 -2.92 21.48 6.40
N ASP A 248 -2.14 22.35 7.04
CA ASP A 248 -2.35 23.80 6.98
C ASP A 248 -2.38 24.34 5.54
N LEU A 249 -1.53 23.79 4.65
CA LEU A 249 -1.51 24.14 3.21
C LEU A 249 -2.81 23.75 2.48
N ALA A 250 -3.56 22.75 2.96
CA ALA A 250 -4.83 22.38 2.36
C ALA A 250 -5.97 23.31 2.78
N ASP A 251 -5.85 23.97 3.93
CA ASP A 251 -6.83 24.90 4.48
C ASP A 251 -6.61 26.35 4.00
N ASP A 252 -5.41 26.68 3.49
CA ASP A 252 -5.14 27.95 2.81
C ASP A 252 -5.52 27.87 1.32
N PRO A 253 -6.54 28.63 0.84
CA PRO A 253 -6.85 28.66 -0.58
C PRO A 253 -5.68 29.28 -1.36
N PRO A 254 -5.38 28.79 -2.59
CA PRO A 254 -4.35 29.39 -3.42
C PRO A 254 -4.62 30.89 -3.60
N ALA A 255 -3.55 31.71 -3.59
CA ALA A 255 -3.64 33.13 -3.85
C ALA A 255 -4.42 33.38 -5.17
N GLY A 256 -5.54 34.11 -5.07
CA GLY A 256 -6.45 34.38 -6.19
C GLY A 256 -7.76 33.60 -6.19
N THR A 257 -8.02 32.73 -5.21
CA THR A 257 -9.29 32.01 -5.09
C THR A 257 -10.28 32.80 -4.24
N THR A 258 -11.06 33.68 -4.86
CA THR A 258 -12.23 34.29 -4.21
C THR A 258 -13.35 33.25 -4.16
N LEU A 259 -13.74 32.84 -2.96
CA LEU A 259 -14.97 32.08 -2.74
C LEU A 259 -16.17 33.01 -3.02
N ILE A 260 -16.77 32.91 -4.21
CA ILE A 260 -18.07 33.52 -4.46
C ILE A 260 -19.11 32.55 -3.91
N ILE A 261 -19.66 32.87 -2.73
CA ILE A 261 -20.88 32.25 -2.24
C ILE A 261 -22.04 32.98 -2.95
N ALA A 262 -22.80 32.25 -3.77
CA ALA A 262 -24.08 32.69 -4.31
C ALA A 262 -25.22 32.02 -3.51
#